data_AF-A0A1Q7W3R5-F1
#
_entry.id   AF-A0A1Q7W3R5-F1
#
_cell.length_a   1.000
_cell.length_b   1.000
_cell.length_c   1.000
_cell.angle_alpha   90.00
_cell.angle_beta   90.00
_cell.angle_gamma   90.00
#
_symmetry.space_group_name_H-M   'P 1'
#
loop_
_entity.id
_entity.type
_entity.pdbx_description
1 polymer ?
#
loop_
_entity_poly.entity_id
_entity_poly.type
_entity_poly.pdbx_seq_one_letter_code
_entity_poly.pdbx_strand_id
1 'polypeptide(L)'
;MLVGKQAPEFRMVTTKDLDTLEHEATLADYKGKWLVLFFYPADFTFVCPTEVLAFNAAVNAFAGYNAQLLGVSTDGVFSHVAWMEFHIGKLDFPLASDRTQTVSETYGVLDDNGQSARAVFIIDPDGVIRYEVVHDDRVGRSVDEVLRVLAALQTPGRTFAQFDPTRALAC
;
A
#
# COMPACT_ATOMS: atom_id res chain seq x y z
N MET A 1 10.56 8.04 10.64
CA MET A 1 10.27 6.78 11.36
C MET A 1 8.94 6.87 12.07
N LEU A 2 7.96 6.15 11.55
CA LEU A 2 6.58 6.08 12.03
C LEU A 2 6.24 4.73 12.68
N VAL A 3 7.09 3.71 12.52
CA VAL A 3 6.92 2.40 13.18
C VAL A 3 6.67 2.57 14.68
N GLY A 4 5.62 1.91 15.18
CA GLY A 4 5.16 1.95 16.56
C GLY A 4 4.18 3.09 16.88
N LYS A 5 3.95 4.02 15.96
CA LYS A 5 3.02 5.15 16.13
C LYS A 5 1.68 4.87 15.44
N GLN A 6 0.64 5.55 15.91
CA GLN A 6 -0.63 5.59 15.20
C GLN A 6 -0.38 6.10 13.77
N ALA A 7 -0.96 5.42 12.79
CA ALA A 7 -0.91 5.84 11.40
C ALA A 7 -1.54 7.23 11.27
N PRO A 8 -0.91 8.18 10.55
CA PRO A 8 -1.53 9.45 10.25
C PRO A 8 -2.88 9.24 9.55
N GLU A 9 -3.89 9.99 9.99
CA GLU A 9 -5.22 9.97 9.38
C GLU A 9 -5.15 10.40 7.91
N PHE A 10 -6.01 9.80 7.08
CA PHE A 10 -6.16 10.19 5.69
C PHE A 10 -7.63 10.15 5.27
N ARG A 11 -7.94 10.94 4.24
CA ARG A 11 -9.20 10.91 3.50
C ARG A 11 -8.86 11.18 2.04
N MET A 12 -9.04 10.20 1.18
CA MET A 12 -8.64 10.28 -0.23
C MET A 12 -9.72 9.69 -1.12
N VAL A 13 -10.09 10.40 -2.18
CA VAL A 13 -11.00 9.88 -3.22
C VAL A 13 -10.34 8.69 -3.90
N THR A 14 -11.12 7.65 -4.20
CA THR A 14 -10.59 6.37 -4.70
C THR A 14 -11.33 5.83 -5.91
N THR A 15 -10.69 4.88 -6.60
CA THR A 15 -11.28 4.09 -7.69
C THR A 15 -12.17 2.93 -7.23
N LYS A 16 -12.56 2.86 -5.95
CA LYS A 16 -13.42 1.77 -5.43
C LYS A 16 -14.83 1.81 -6.02
N ASP A 17 -15.36 3.00 -6.22
CA ASP A 17 -16.62 3.24 -6.93
C ASP A 17 -16.30 3.99 -8.24
N LEU A 18 -16.20 3.23 -9.33
CA LEU A 18 -15.87 3.77 -10.65
C LEU A 18 -17.05 4.50 -11.31
N ASP A 19 -18.28 4.32 -10.82
CA ASP A 19 -19.46 4.91 -11.42
C ASP A 19 -19.64 6.37 -10.96
N THR A 20 -19.43 6.61 -9.66
CA THR A 20 -19.65 7.94 -9.05
C THR A 20 -18.35 8.66 -8.68
N LEU A 21 -17.28 7.91 -8.37
CA LEU A 21 -16.05 8.42 -7.75
C LEU A 21 -16.30 9.22 -6.46
N GLU A 22 -17.40 8.96 -5.76
CA GLU A 22 -17.75 9.60 -4.48
C GLU A 22 -17.12 8.89 -3.28
N HIS A 23 -16.58 7.68 -3.47
CA HIS A 23 -15.96 6.93 -2.38
C HIS A 23 -14.61 7.54 -1.96
N GLU A 24 -14.52 7.93 -0.69
CA GLU A 24 -13.29 8.32 -0.02
C GLU A 24 -12.83 7.24 0.95
N ALA A 25 -11.59 6.78 0.81
CA ALA A 25 -10.98 5.88 1.79
C ALA A 25 -10.48 6.68 2.99
N THR A 26 -10.73 6.14 4.17
CA THR A 26 -10.27 6.66 5.47
C THR A 26 -9.61 5.55 6.27
N LEU A 27 -8.79 5.90 7.25
CA LEU A 27 -8.14 4.90 8.12
C LEU A 27 -9.19 4.04 8.86
N ALA A 28 -10.35 4.62 9.20
CA ALA A 28 -11.45 3.94 9.87
C ALA A 28 -12.04 2.76 9.07
N ASP A 29 -11.98 2.80 7.73
CA ASP A 29 -12.47 1.72 6.86
C ASP A 29 -11.71 0.40 7.04
N TYR A 30 -10.51 0.49 7.60
CA TYR A 30 -9.59 -0.63 7.82
C TYR A 30 -9.56 -1.10 9.28
N LYS A 31 -10.37 -0.52 10.18
CA LYS A 31 -10.42 -0.93 11.59
C LYS A 31 -10.72 -2.43 11.72
N GLY A 32 -9.94 -3.13 12.55
CA GLY A 32 -10.08 -4.58 12.72
C GLY A 32 -9.45 -5.42 11.60
N LYS A 33 -8.79 -4.79 10.63
CA LYS A 33 -8.08 -5.44 9.52
C LYS A 33 -6.68 -4.88 9.41
N TRP A 34 -5.78 -5.65 8.81
CA TRP A 34 -4.48 -5.11 8.42
C TRP A 34 -4.64 -4.27 7.14
N LEU A 35 -3.86 -3.20 7.04
CA LEU A 35 -3.78 -2.38 5.83
C LEU A 35 -2.34 -2.35 5.34
N VAL A 36 -2.13 -2.74 4.09
CA VAL A 36 -0.90 -2.48 3.35
C VAL A 36 -1.15 -1.24 2.49
N LEU A 37 -0.68 -0.10 3.00
CA LEU A 37 -0.73 1.19 2.33
C LEU A 37 0.57 1.37 1.55
N PHE A 38 0.48 1.44 0.23
CA PHE A 38 1.67 1.58 -0.61
C PHE A 38 1.59 2.80 -1.52
N PHE A 39 2.68 3.57 -1.54
CA PHE A 39 2.82 4.77 -2.34
C PHE A 39 3.61 4.47 -3.60
N TYR A 40 3.29 5.14 -4.70
CA TYR A 40 4.08 5.09 -5.94
C TYR A 40 4.17 6.49 -6.57
N PRO A 41 5.25 6.78 -7.33
CA PRO A 41 5.51 8.15 -7.83
C PRO A 41 4.44 8.73 -8.74
N ALA A 42 4.02 7.99 -9.76
CA ALA A 42 3.06 8.48 -10.75
C ALA A 42 2.47 7.37 -11.63
N ASP A 43 1.24 7.61 -12.07
CA ASP A 43 0.56 6.92 -13.18
C ASP A 43 1.35 7.06 -14.50
N PHE A 44 1.10 6.16 -15.46
CA PHE A 44 1.69 6.19 -16.81
C PHE A 44 3.24 6.24 -16.86
N THR A 45 3.91 5.77 -15.81
CA THR A 45 5.38 5.59 -15.76
C THR A 45 5.80 4.13 -15.95
N PHE A 46 7.10 3.84 -15.93
CA PHE A 46 7.66 2.54 -16.33
C PHE A 46 7.67 1.47 -15.24
N VAL A 47 8.04 1.81 -14.00
CA VAL A 47 8.17 0.83 -12.89
C VAL A 47 6.87 0.67 -12.13
N CYS A 48 6.14 1.76 -11.89
CA CYS A 48 4.87 1.76 -11.15
C CYS A 48 3.85 0.72 -11.62
N PRO A 49 3.58 0.52 -12.93
CA PRO A 49 2.60 -0.49 -13.36
C PRO A 49 3.02 -1.90 -12.94
N THR A 50 4.32 -2.20 -12.93
CA THR A 50 4.81 -3.54 -12.54
C THR A 50 4.53 -3.82 -11.07
N GLU A 51 4.67 -2.82 -10.19
CA GLU A 51 4.43 -2.96 -8.77
C GLU A 51 2.92 -3.08 -8.48
N VAL A 52 2.11 -2.19 -9.06
CA VAL A 52 0.64 -2.19 -8.89
C VAL A 52 0.05 -3.53 -9.36
N LEU A 53 0.49 -4.04 -10.52
CA LEU A 53 0.06 -5.33 -11.03
C LEU A 53 0.55 -6.51 -10.19
N ALA A 54 1.76 -6.44 -9.64
CA ALA A 54 2.29 -7.48 -8.76
C ALA A 54 1.50 -7.55 -7.44
N PHE A 55 1.17 -6.40 -6.85
CA PHE A 55 0.27 -6.34 -5.69
C PHE A 55 -1.12 -6.89 -6.04
N ASN A 56 -1.63 -6.60 -7.24
CA ASN A 56 -2.92 -7.11 -7.70
C ASN A 56 -2.93 -8.63 -7.82
N ALA A 57 -1.90 -9.22 -8.42
CA ALA A 57 -1.75 -10.66 -8.51
C ALA A 57 -1.71 -11.35 -7.14
N ALA A 58 -1.20 -10.65 -6.12
CA ALA A 58 -1.09 -11.14 -4.75
C ALA A 58 -2.28 -10.77 -3.84
N VAL A 59 -3.32 -10.10 -4.35
CA VAL A 59 -4.44 -9.57 -3.53
C VAL A 59 -5.08 -10.64 -2.64
N ASN A 60 -5.23 -11.86 -3.16
CA ASN A 60 -5.81 -12.98 -2.42
C ASN A 60 -4.89 -13.51 -1.31
N ALA A 61 -3.57 -13.42 -1.50
CA ALA A 61 -2.61 -13.78 -0.46
C ALA A 61 -2.71 -12.79 0.71
N PHE A 62 -2.79 -11.48 0.45
CA PHE A 62 -3.05 -10.48 1.48
C PHE A 62 -4.39 -10.69 2.18
N ALA A 63 -5.45 -10.98 1.42
CA ALA A 63 -6.77 -11.28 1.98
C ALA A 63 -6.74 -12.50 2.92
N GLY A 64 -5.92 -13.51 2.62
CA GLY A 64 -5.69 -14.67 3.50
C GLY A 64 -5.10 -14.32 4.88
N TYR A 65 -4.43 -13.17 4.99
CA TYR A 65 -3.93 -12.60 6.24
C TYR A 65 -4.89 -11.53 6.84
N ASN A 66 -6.16 -11.48 6.41
CA ASN A 66 -7.09 -10.41 6.79
C ASN A 66 -6.50 -9.00 6.54
N ALA A 67 -5.73 -8.86 5.45
CA ALA A 67 -5.12 -7.62 5.03
C ALA A 67 -5.76 -7.08 3.76
N GLN A 68 -5.92 -5.76 3.70
CA GLN A 68 -6.39 -5.04 2.52
C GLN A 68 -5.27 -4.18 1.94
N LEU A 69 -5.34 -3.94 0.63
CA LEU A 69 -4.39 -3.09 -0.09
C LEU A 69 -5.01 -1.72 -0.37
N LEU A 70 -4.21 -0.67 -0.29
CA LEU A 70 -4.54 0.66 -0.80
C LEU A 70 -3.31 1.23 -1.50
N GLY A 71 -3.41 1.44 -2.81
CA GLY A 71 -2.37 2.11 -3.60
C GLY A 71 -2.58 3.61 -3.58
N VAL A 72 -1.52 4.40 -3.44
CA VAL A 72 -1.59 5.87 -3.35
C VAL A 72 -0.56 6.51 -4.25
N SER A 73 -0.95 7.57 -4.95
CA SER A 73 -0.01 8.55 -5.53
C SER A 73 -0.63 9.95 -5.47
N THR A 74 0.12 10.96 -5.91
CA THR A 74 -0.35 12.34 -5.98
C THR A 74 -1.17 12.66 -7.23
N ASP A 75 -1.37 11.70 -8.12
CA ASP A 75 -2.23 11.84 -9.29
C ASP A 75 -3.70 12.00 -8.89
N GLY A 76 -4.48 12.65 -9.76
CA GLY A 76 -5.93 12.78 -9.56
C GLY A 76 -6.67 11.48 -9.84
N VAL A 77 -7.82 11.24 -9.18
CA VAL A 77 -8.59 9.99 -9.35
C VAL A 77 -8.99 9.70 -10.80
N PHE A 78 -9.26 10.72 -11.62
CA PHE A 78 -9.55 10.53 -13.05
C PHE A 78 -8.35 10.01 -13.85
N SER A 79 -7.12 10.35 -13.44
CA SER A 79 -5.90 9.76 -13.99
C SER A 79 -5.85 8.27 -13.70
N HIS A 80 -6.14 7.86 -12.45
CA HIS A 80 -6.19 6.44 -12.08
C HIS A 80 -7.21 5.67 -12.91
N VAL A 81 -8.41 6.23 -13.12
CA VAL A 81 -9.45 5.61 -13.95
C VAL A 81 -8.94 5.42 -15.39
N ALA A 82 -8.38 6.46 -15.99
CA ALA A 82 -7.81 6.36 -17.34
C ALA A 82 -6.64 5.36 -17.40
N TRP A 83 -5.81 5.30 -16.37
CA TRP A 83 -4.68 4.38 -16.31
C TRP A 83 -5.15 2.92 -16.20
N MET A 84 -6.15 2.65 -15.36
CA MET A 84 -6.84 1.36 -15.26
C MET A 84 -7.49 0.97 -16.58
N GLU A 85 -8.17 1.90 -17.26
CA GLU A 85 -8.85 1.62 -18.53
C GLU A 85 -7.87 1.28 -19.66
N PHE A 86 -6.79 2.07 -19.80
CA PHE A 86 -5.94 2.01 -20.99
C PHE A 86 -4.63 1.23 -20.82
N HIS A 87 -4.15 0.98 -19.59
CA HIS A 87 -2.79 0.44 -19.38
C HIS A 87 -2.72 -0.74 -18.42
N ILE A 88 -3.30 -0.64 -17.23
CA ILE A 88 -3.11 -1.66 -16.17
C ILE A 88 -4.32 -2.57 -15.95
N GLY A 89 -5.45 -2.28 -16.59
CA GLY A 89 -6.67 -3.07 -16.45
C GLY A 89 -7.35 -2.92 -15.09
N LYS A 90 -8.32 -3.79 -14.84
CA LYS A 90 -9.08 -3.82 -13.59
C LYS A 90 -8.20 -4.31 -12.44
N LEU A 91 -8.28 -3.60 -11.32
CA LEU A 91 -7.65 -3.97 -10.05
C LEU A 91 -8.70 -4.46 -9.04
N ASP A 92 -8.28 -5.37 -8.16
CA ASP A 92 -9.09 -5.93 -7.07
C ASP A 92 -8.87 -5.17 -5.74
N PHE A 93 -8.19 -4.04 -5.81
CA PHE A 93 -8.02 -3.09 -4.71
C PHE A 93 -8.08 -1.65 -5.25
N PRO A 94 -8.45 -0.67 -4.40
CA PRO A 94 -8.58 0.72 -4.84
C PRO A 94 -7.23 1.44 -4.96
N LEU A 95 -7.16 2.35 -5.93
CA LEU A 95 -6.16 3.42 -5.98
C LEU A 95 -6.77 4.69 -5.37
N ALA A 96 -6.04 5.35 -4.48
CA ALA A 96 -6.41 6.59 -3.82
C ALA A 96 -5.57 7.75 -4.34
N SER A 97 -6.26 8.87 -4.58
CA SER A 97 -5.67 10.10 -5.12
C SER A 97 -5.32 11.06 -3.97
N ASP A 98 -4.03 11.22 -3.68
CA ASP A 98 -3.48 12.23 -2.77
C ASP A 98 -3.16 13.54 -3.52
N ARG A 99 -4.14 14.07 -4.25
CA ARG A 99 -3.97 15.27 -5.10
C ARG A 99 -3.53 16.51 -4.30
N THR A 100 -3.82 16.56 -3.00
CA THR A 100 -3.37 17.66 -2.11
C THR A 100 -1.97 17.44 -1.56
N GLN A 101 -1.35 16.27 -1.82
CA GLN A 101 -0.01 15.85 -1.37
C GLN A 101 0.12 15.72 0.15
N THR A 102 -0.96 15.94 0.89
CA THR A 102 -0.97 16.03 2.35
C THR A 102 -0.72 14.66 2.98
N VAL A 103 -1.24 13.59 2.36
CA VAL A 103 -1.03 12.23 2.89
C VAL A 103 0.42 11.82 2.67
N SER A 104 0.97 12.06 1.49
CA SER A 104 2.37 11.79 1.17
C SER A 104 3.31 12.59 2.09
N GLU A 105 3.01 13.86 2.36
CA GLU A 105 3.79 14.70 3.27
C GLU A 105 3.73 14.17 4.71
N THR A 106 2.55 13.85 5.23
CA THR A 106 2.37 13.36 6.61
C THR A 106 2.96 11.97 6.85
N TYR A 107 2.98 11.12 5.82
CA TYR A 107 3.70 9.85 5.84
C TYR A 107 5.20 10.00 5.59
N GLY A 108 5.68 11.22 5.27
CA GLY A 108 7.11 11.52 5.09
C GLY A 108 7.70 10.98 3.79
N VAL A 109 6.86 10.83 2.75
CA VAL A 109 7.21 10.21 1.47
C VAL A 109 6.99 11.14 0.29
N LEU A 110 6.62 12.40 0.49
CA LEU A 110 6.57 13.39 -0.60
C LEU A 110 7.98 13.86 -0.97
N ASP A 111 8.29 13.88 -2.27
CA ASP A 111 9.55 14.42 -2.80
C ASP A 111 9.43 15.90 -3.22
N ASP A 112 10.57 16.50 -3.57
CA ASP A 112 10.64 17.91 -4.00
C ASP A 112 9.91 18.19 -5.33
N ASN A 113 9.54 17.14 -6.09
CA ASN A 113 8.80 17.25 -7.34
C ASN A 113 7.28 17.10 -7.14
N GLY A 114 6.81 16.88 -5.91
CA GLY A 114 5.41 16.67 -5.60
C GLY A 114 4.91 15.25 -5.90
N GLN A 115 5.82 14.27 -5.97
CA GLN A 115 5.53 12.85 -6.16
C GLN A 115 5.75 12.08 -4.85
N SER A 116 5.02 10.98 -4.68
CA SER A 116 5.26 10.08 -3.56
C SER A 116 6.43 9.13 -3.85
N ALA A 117 7.33 8.94 -2.90
CA ALA A 117 8.37 7.92 -2.97
C ALA A 117 7.76 6.50 -3.03
N ARG A 118 8.57 5.52 -3.45
CA ARG A 118 8.19 4.09 -3.46
C ARG A 118 8.21 3.55 -2.03
N ALA A 119 7.11 3.77 -1.30
CA ALA A 119 7.00 3.41 0.10
C ALA A 119 5.91 2.38 0.39
N VAL A 120 6.09 1.55 1.42
CA VAL A 120 5.06 0.65 1.94
C VAL A 120 4.98 0.81 3.44
N PHE A 121 3.76 0.89 3.93
CA PHE A 121 3.43 0.84 5.35
C PHE A 121 2.49 -0.34 5.60
N ILE A 122 2.82 -1.17 6.59
CA ILE A 122 1.88 -2.17 7.12
C ILE A 122 1.32 -1.61 8.42
N ILE A 123 0.01 -1.40 8.42
CA ILE A 123 -0.77 -0.85 9.53
C ILE A 123 -1.61 -1.98 10.11
N ASP A 124 -1.57 -2.12 11.44
CA ASP A 124 -2.28 -3.19 12.13
C ASP A 124 -3.77 -2.88 12.39
N PRO A 125 -4.56 -3.84 12.90
CA PRO A 125 -5.99 -3.67 13.17
C PRO A 125 -6.37 -2.53 14.13
N ASP A 126 -5.42 -2.07 14.95
CA ASP A 126 -5.57 -0.96 15.88
C ASP A 126 -5.11 0.38 15.27
N GLY A 127 -4.69 0.37 14.00
CA GLY A 127 -4.25 1.53 13.24
C GLY A 127 -2.81 1.94 13.53
N VAL A 128 -1.97 1.06 14.07
CA VAL A 128 -0.57 1.36 14.40
C VAL A 128 0.35 0.86 13.28
N ILE A 129 1.30 1.69 12.86
CA ILE A 129 2.28 1.31 11.84
C ILE A 129 3.27 0.29 12.43
N ARG A 130 3.41 -0.87 11.79
CA ARG A 130 4.31 -1.96 12.19
C ARG A 130 5.49 -2.18 11.26
N TYR A 131 5.39 -1.67 10.04
CA TYR A 131 6.44 -1.74 9.04
C TYR A 131 6.41 -0.48 8.19
N GLU A 132 7.60 0.00 7.83
CA GLU A 132 7.83 1.14 6.95
C GLU A 132 9.07 0.79 6.12
N VAL A 133 8.95 0.87 4.80
CA VAL A 133 10.10 0.76 3.89
C VAL A 133 9.94 1.80 2.79
N VAL A 134 11.04 2.46 2.43
CA VAL A 134 11.10 3.47 1.36
C VAL A 134 12.26 3.09 0.44
N HIS A 135 11.99 3.01 -0.86
CA HIS A 135 13.00 2.71 -1.88
C HIS A 135 13.35 3.97 -2.68
N ASP A 136 14.59 4.02 -3.16
CA ASP A 136 14.99 4.92 -4.25
C ASP A 136 14.09 4.64 -5.48
N ASP A 137 13.76 5.69 -6.24
CA ASP A 137 12.84 5.60 -7.38
C ASP A 137 13.26 4.53 -8.42
N ARG A 138 14.55 4.21 -8.52
CA ARG A 138 15.06 3.21 -9.47
C ARG A 138 14.83 1.77 -9.03
N VAL A 139 14.38 1.52 -7.81
CA VAL A 139 14.28 0.18 -7.22
C VAL A 139 12.82 -0.21 -7.02
N GLY A 140 12.36 -1.20 -7.79
CA GLY A 140 11.06 -1.83 -7.57
C GLY A 140 11.01 -2.69 -6.31
N ARG A 141 9.85 -2.75 -5.67
CA ARG A 141 9.60 -3.49 -4.44
C ARG A 141 9.35 -4.98 -4.68
N SER A 142 9.64 -5.78 -3.65
CA SER A 142 9.27 -7.19 -3.60
C SER A 142 7.94 -7.35 -2.85
N VAL A 143 6.89 -7.79 -3.54
CA VAL A 143 5.59 -8.13 -2.92
C VAL A 143 5.73 -9.32 -1.96
N ASP A 144 6.60 -10.27 -2.28
CA ASP A 144 6.90 -11.41 -1.42
C ASP A 144 7.50 -10.97 -0.08
N GLU A 145 8.35 -9.94 -0.08
CA GLU A 145 8.91 -9.40 1.17
C GLU A 145 7.82 -8.74 2.03
N VAL A 146 6.91 -7.99 1.40
CA VAL A 146 5.78 -7.37 2.13
C VAL A 146 4.88 -8.45 2.73
N LEU A 147 4.57 -9.52 2.00
CA LEU A 147 3.82 -10.67 2.51
C LEU A 147 4.57 -11.40 3.63
N ARG A 148 5.88 -11.61 3.48
CA ARG A 148 6.72 -12.26 4.49
C ARG A 148 6.74 -11.47 5.79
N VAL A 149 6.87 -10.15 5.73
CA VAL A 149 6.81 -9.26 6.90
C VAL A 149 5.41 -9.27 7.51
N LEU A 150 4.34 -9.18 6.72
CA LEU A 150 2.97 -9.27 7.22
C LEU A 150 2.73 -10.59 7.98
N ALA A 151 3.16 -11.72 7.41
CA ALA A 151 3.07 -13.02 8.06
C ALA A 151 3.87 -13.07 9.36
N ALA A 152 5.07 -12.48 9.38
CA ALA A 152 5.90 -12.37 10.58
C ALA A 152 5.21 -11.55 11.68
N LEU A 153 4.56 -10.44 11.32
CA LEU A 153 3.83 -9.56 12.23
C LEU A 153 2.60 -10.22 12.86
N GLN A 154 2.01 -11.21 12.19
CA GLN A 154 0.89 -11.99 12.71
C GLN A 154 1.32 -13.26 13.45
N THR A 155 2.61 -13.58 13.47
CA THR A 155 3.14 -14.73 14.20
C THR A 155 3.27 -14.39 15.69
N PRO A 156 2.84 -15.28 16.61
CA PRO A 156 3.06 -15.07 18.04
C PRO A 156 4.54 -14.98 18.40
N GLY A 157 4.91 -13.98 19.22
CA GLY A 157 6.27 -13.85 19.74
C GLY A 157 7.22 -13.09 18.80
N ARG A 158 8.50 -13.46 18.82
CA ARG A 158 9.55 -12.84 17.99
C ARG A 158 9.93 -13.79 16.86
N THR A 159 10.04 -13.26 15.65
CA THR A 159 10.59 -13.98 14.51
C THR A 159 12.10 -13.70 14.39
N PHE A 160 12.84 -14.65 13.80
CA PHE A 160 14.27 -14.50 13.56
C PHE A 160 14.55 -13.91 12.18
N ALA A 161 15.81 -13.53 11.94
CA ALA A 161 16.25 -13.10 10.61
C ALA A 161 15.92 -14.19 9.56
N GLN A 162 15.57 -13.76 8.35
CA GLN A 162 15.18 -14.66 7.25
C GLN A 162 13.95 -15.54 7.58
N PHE A 163 13.05 -15.06 8.44
CA PHE A 163 11.76 -15.72 8.68
C PHE A 163 11.03 -15.99 7.36
N ASP A 164 10.65 -17.24 7.15
CA ASP A 164 9.93 -17.72 5.97
C ASP A 164 8.65 -18.41 6.46
N PRO A 165 7.45 -17.86 6.17
CA PRO A 165 6.20 -18.43 6.64
C PRO A 165 5.85 -19.79 6.02
N THR A 166 6.56 -20.20 4.96
CA THR A 166 6.35 -21.48 4.27
C THR A 166 7.21 -22.61 4.83
N ARG A 167 8.29 -22.27 5.54
CA ARG A 167 9.13 -23.26 6.22
C ARG A 167 8.49 -23.56 7.56
N ALA A 168 8.04 -24.80 7.75
CA ALA A 168 7.72 -25.31 9.07
C ALA A 168 8.90 -24.99 10.00
N LEU A 169 8.62 -24.37 11.16
CA LEU A 169 9.62 -24.10 12.18
C LEU A 169 10.38 -25.40 12.42
N ALA A 170 11.63 -25.46 11.95
CA ALA A 170 12.53 -26.52 12.35
C ALA A 170 12.83 -26.24 13.82
N CYS A 171 12.12 -26.98 14.69
CA CYS A 171 12.33 -26.98 16.13
C CYS A 171 13.78 -27.25 16.50
#